data_AF-A0AAW9Q3Y2-F1
#
_entry.id   AF-A0AAW9Q3Y2-F1
#
_cell.length_a   1.000
_cell.length_b   1.000
_cell.length_c   1.000
_cell.angle_alpha   90.00
_cell.angle_beta   90.00
_cell.angle_gamma   90.00
#
_symmetry.space_group_name_H-M   'P 1'
#
loop_
_entity.id
_entity.type
_entity.pdbx_description
1 polymer ?
#
loop_
_entity_poly.entity_id
_entity_poly.type
_entity_poly.pdbx_seq_one_letter_code
_entity_poly.pdbx_strand_id
1 'polypeptide(L)'
;MARRRKRKSRRRQEGRKILEHIPQFNIDSGEDKPVTAARKFIHSSGILPPALLLVRRNEHTTDRYFWAEKGLFGAQYVEENHFLFPSLKPPEEKLEAVGAAR
;
A
#
# COMPACT_ATOMS: atom_id res chain seq x y z
N MET A 1 2.99 35.89 1.69
CA MET A 1 2.19 34.90 2.45
C MET A 1 2.87 33.54 2.42
N ALA A 2 3.73 33.23 3.40
CA ALA A 2 4.39 31.93 3.47
C ALA A 2 3.36 30.85 3.87
N ARG A 3 2.99 29.97 2.92
CA ARG A 3 2.16 28.80 3.21
C ARG A 3 2.86 27.95 4.28
N ARG A 4 2.40 28.06 5.52
CA ARG A 4 2.83 27.27 6.68
C ARG A 4 2.78 25.79 6.28
N ARG A 5 3.95 25.19 5.99
CA ARG A 5 4.04 23.78 5.60
C ARG A 5 3.45 22.94 6.74
N LYS A 6 2.32 22.30 6.47
CA LYS A 6 1.63 21.40 7.39
C LYS A 6 2.65 20.36 7.87
N ARG A 7 2.90 20.29 9.19
CA ARG A 7 3.88 19.42 9.82
C ARG A 7 3.64 17.99 9.30
N LYS A 8 4.54 17.45 8.47
CA LYS A 8 4.42 16.07 7.98
C LYS A 8 4.44 15.17 9.21
N SER A 9 3.36 14.43 9.44
CA SER A 9 3.25 13.49 10.57
C SER A 9 4.38 12.46 10.46
N ARG A 10 5.18 12.31 11.51
CA ARG A 10 6.28 11.32 11.59
C ARG A 10 5.78 9.93 11.20
N ARG A 11 4.57 9.60 11.65
CA ARG A 11 3.82 8.38 11.32
C ARG A 11 3.63 8.16 9.81
N ARG A 12 3.26 9.20 9.04
CA ARG A 12 3.08 9.06 7.58
C ARG A 12 4.43 8.89 6.86
N GLN A 13 5.51 9.48 7.39
CA GLN A 13 6.85 9.30 6.82
C GLN A 13 7.33 7.85 7.01
N GLU A 14 7.11 7.27 8.19
CA GLU A 14 7.38 5.86 8.48
C GLU A 14 6.58 4.94 7.57
N GLY A 15 5.26 5.14 7.47
CA GLY A 15 4.40 4.35 6.57
C GLY A 15 4.84 4.41 5.12
N ARG A 16 5.20 5.61 4.63
CA ARG A 16 5.75 5.77 3.28
C ARG A 16 7.09 5.06 3.09
N LYS A 17 7.99 5.16 4.06
CA LYS A 17 9.29 4.48 4.03
C LYS A 17 9.11 2.97 3.95
N ILE A 18 8.15 2.40 4.68
CA ILE A 18 7.83 0.97 4.61
C ILE A 18 7.30 0.61 3.22
N LEU A 19 6.32 1.36 2.69
CA LEU A 19 5.77 1.09 1.35
C LEU A 19 6.81 1.20 0.22
N GLU A 20 7.84 2.02 0.38
CA GLU A 20 8.94 2.14 -0.59
C GLU A 20 9.76 0.84 -0.71
N HIS A 21 9.79 -0.02 0.31
CA HIS A 21 10.51 -1.30 0.29
C HIS A 21 9.67 -2.46 -0.30
N ILE A 22 8.39 -2.21 -0.58
CA ILE A 22 7.44 -3.23 -1.03
C ILE A 22 7.47 -3.30 -2.57
N PRO A 23 7.33 -4.49 -3.18
CA PRO A 23 7.24 -4.65 -4.63
C PRO A 23 6.13 -3.77 -5.23
N GLN A 24 6.49 -2.96 -6.22
CA GLN A 24 5.58 -2.03 -6.89
C GLN A 24 5.32 -2.50 -8.34
N PHE A 25 4.06 -2.57 -8.72
CA PHE A 25 3.61 -2.97 -10.05
C PHE A 25 2.86 -1.81 -10.69
N ASN A 26 3.27 -1.43 -11.89
CA ASN A 26 2.60 -0.40 -12.68
C ASN A 26 1.71 -1.06 -13.72
N ILE A 27 0.43 -0.69 -13.75
CA ILE A 27 -0.54 -1.21 -14.70
C ILE A 27 -1.42 -0.08 -15.24
N ASP A 28 -1.94 -0.22 -16.44
CA ASP A 28 -2.93 0.70 -17.00
C ASP A 28 -4.35 0.15 -16.72
N SER A 29 -5.29 1.03 -16.33
CA SER A 29 -6.66 0.59 -16.05
C SER A 29 -7.43 0.21 -17.31
N GLY A 30 -7.00 0.72 -18.47
CA GLY A 30 -7.69 0.52 -19.75
C GLY A 30 -9.14 0.97 -19.66
N GLU A 31 -10.06 0.09 -20.05
CA GLU A 31 -11.51 0.33 -20.03
C GLU A 31 -12.17 -0.01 -18.68
N ASP A 32 -11.47 -0.73 -17.79
CA ASP A 32 -11.99 -1.17 -16.51
C ASP A 32 -11.81 -0.10 -15.42
N LYS A 33 -12.65 -0.15 -14.37
CA LYS A 33 -12.43 0.64 -13.16
C LYS A 33 -11.04 0.27 -12.55
N PRO A 34 -10.27 1.23 -12.01
CA PRO A 34 -8.92 0.98 -11.52
C PRO A 34 -8.82 -0.16 -10.48
N VAL A 35 -9.78 -0.23 -9.56
CA VAL A 35 -9.85 -1.30 -8.55
C VAL A 35 -10.07 -2.69 -9.17
N THR A 36 -10.83 -2.76 -10.26
CA THR A 36 -11.13 -4.00 -10.98
C THR A 36 -9.90 -4.45 -11.76
N ALA A 37 -9.25 -3.51 -12.47
CA ALA A 37 -7.99 -3.77 -13.18
C ALA A 37 -6.91 -4.28 -12.22
N ALA A 38 -6.76 -3.64 -11.05
CA ALA A 38 -5.84 -4.11 -10.01
C ALA A 38 -6.12 -5.55 -9.58
N ARG A 39 -7.39 -5.89 -9.28
CA ARG A 39 -7.76 -7.25 -8.87
C ARG A 39 -7.49 -8.27 -9.98
N LYS A 40 -7.91 -7.97 -11.22
CA LYS A 40 -7.65 -8.83 -12.38
C LYS A 40 -6.15 -9.08 -12.54
N PHE A 41 -5.33 -8.03 -12.41
CA PHE A 41 -3.88 -8.14 -12.49
C PHE A 41 -3.29 -9.01 -11.37
N ILE A 42 -3.71 -8.83 -10.12
CA ILE A 42 -3.26 -9.66 -8.98
C ILE A 42 -3.57 -11.13 -9.23
N HIS A 43 -4.79 -11.44 -9.67
CA HIS A 43 -5.21 -12.82 -9.96
C HIS A 43 -4.51 -13.41 -11.18
N SER A 44 -4.32 -12.62 -12.24
CA SER A 44 -3.68 -13.07 -13.48
C SER A 44 -2.17 -13.24 -13.33
N SER A 45 -1.51 -12.36 -12.60
CA SER A 45 -0.06 -12.39 -12.37
C SER A 45 0.35 -13.19 -11.13
N GLY A 46 -0.63 -13.64 -10.33
CA GLY A 46 -0.37 -14.41 -9.11
C GLY A 46 0.40 -13.63 -8.05
N ILE A 47 0.11 -12.33 -7.89
CA ILE A 47 0.88 -11.47 -6.97
C ILE A 47 0.59 -11.85 -5.53
N LEU A 48 1.66 -12.17 -4.80
CA LEU A 48 1.60 -12.42 -3.37
C LEU A 48 1.64 -11.09 -2.59
N PRO A 49 0.86 -10.98 -1.51
CA PRO A 49 0.98 -9.85 -0.59
C PRO A 49 2.29 -9.93 0.22
N PRO A 50 2.85 -8.80 0.70
CA PRO A 50 2.44 -7.42 0.47
C PRO A 50 2.95 -6.90 -0.89
N ALA A 51 2.09 -6.22 -1.65
CA ALA A 51 2.47 -5.60 -2.92
C ALA A 51 1.75 -4.26 -3.12
N LEU A 52 2.33 -3.35 -3.91
CA LEU A 52 1.73 -2.06 -4.24
C LEU A 52 1.43 -2.00 -5.74
N LEU A 53 0.20 -1.67 -6.09
CA LEU A 53 -0.26 -1.54 -7.47
C LEU A 53 -0.53 -0.08 -7.79
N LEU A 54 0.19 0.43 -8.77
CA LEU A 54 0.01 1.74 -9.35
C LEU A 54 -0.80 1.58 -10.62
N VAL A 55 -2.08 1.91 -10.53
CA VAL A 55 -3.04 1.80 -11.63
C VAL A 55 -3.17 3.15 -12.29
N ARG A 56 -2.58 3.30 -13.47
CA ARG A 56 -2.72 4.50 -14.28
C ARG A 56 -4.11 4.50 -14.91
N ARG A 57 -4.97 5.40 -14.43
CA ARG A 57 -6.31 5.59 -14.99
C ARG A 57 -6.22 6.40 -16.28
N ASN A 58 -5.53 7.54 -16.18
CA ASN A 58 -5.28 8.46 -17.30
C ASN A 58 -3.81 8.91 -17.24
N GLU A 59 -3.35 9.64 -18.25
CA GLU A 59 -1.99 10.18 -18.27
C GLU A 59 -1.61 10.98 -17.00
N HIS A 60 -2.57 11.72 -16.45
CA HIS A 60 -2.37 12.59 -15.29
C HIS A 60 -2.85 11.98 -13.95
N THR A 61 -3.37 10.75 -13.94
CA THR A 61 -3.98 10.18 -12.73
C THR A 61 -3.60 8.72 -12.56
N THR A 62 -2.90 8.45 -11.46
CA THR A 62 -2.51 7.11 -11.04
C THR A 62 -3.09 6.81 -9.67
N ASP A 63 -3.97 5.83 -9.60
CA ASP A 63 -4.53 5.31 -8.37
C ASP A 63 -3.53 4.34 -7.74
N ARG A 64 -3.25 4.49 -6.45
CA ARG A 64 -2.30 3.65 -5.71
C ARG A 64 -3.06 2.71 -4.79
N TYR A 65 -2.96 1.42 -5.03
CA TYR A 65 -3.54 0.36 -4.23
C TYR A 65 -2.46 -0.48 -3.55
N PHE A 66 -2.77 -1.03 -2.40
CA PHE A 66 -1.91 -1.90 -1.62
C PHE A 66 -2.61 -3.24 -1.44
N TRP A 67 -1.98 -4.30 -1.94
CA TRP A 67 -2.41 -5.67 -1.79
C TRP A 67 -1.87 -6.23 -0.48
N ALA A 68 -2.78 -6.38 0.49
CA ALA A 68 -2.52 -7.03 1.76
C ALA A 68 -3.10 -8.45 1.75
N GLU A 69 -2.70 -9.27 2.73
CA GLU A 69 -3.25 -10.63 2.93
C GLU A 69 -4.77 -10.63 3.10
N LYS A 70 -5.34 -9.59 3.72
CA LYS A 70 -6.79 -9.47 3.93
C LYS A 70 -7.53 -8.92 2.70
N GLY A 71 -6.83 -8.33 1.73
CA GLY A 71 -7.44 -7.73 0.55
C GLY A 71 -6.74 -6.47 0.04
N LEU A 72 -7.39 -5.79 -0.91
CA LEU A 72 -6.86 -4.60 -1.58
C LEU A 72 -7.32 -3.32 -0.86
N PHE A 73 -6.36 -2.49 -0.46
CA PHE A 73 -6.58 -1.22 0.23
C PHE A 73 -6.01 -0.05 -0.57
N GLY A 74 -6.43 1.19 -0.28
CA GLY A 74 -5.77 2.37 -0.86
C GLY A 74 -4.41 2.60 -0.20
N ALA A 75 -3.36 2.87 -0.98
CA ALA A 75 -2.02 3.10 -0.44
C ALA A 75 -1.99 4.25 0.57
N GLN A 76 -2.76 5.31 0.35
CA GLN A 76 -2.87 6.42 1.30
C GLN A 76 -3.43 5.98 2.66
N TYR A 77 -4.42 5.10 2.66
CA TYR A 77 -4.96 4.55 3.91
C TYR A 77 -3.89 3.75 4.66
N VAL A 78 -3.07 3.00 3.93
CA VAL A 78 -1.98 2.20 4.49
C VAL A 78 -0.83 3.07 5.00
N GLU A 79 -0.44 4.15 4.29
CA GLU A 79 0.54 5.12 4.78
C GLU A 79 0.14 5.68 6.16
N GLU A 80 -1.16 5.93 6.35
CA GLU A 80 -1.73 6.43 7.61
C GLU A 80 -1.91 5.34 8.68
N ASN A 81 -2.23 4.13 8.24
CA ASN A 81 -2.62 3.00 9.10
C ASN A 81 -1.66 1.81 9.05
N HIS A 82 -0.38 2.04 8.73
CA HIS A 82 0.61 0.97 8.55
C HIS A 82 0.74 0.05 9.78
N PHE A 83 0.49 0.58 10.97
CA PHE A 83 0.45 -0.17 12.23
C PHE A 83 -0.65 -1.25 12.31
N LEU A 84 -1.72 -1.14 11.52
CA LEU A 84 -2.79 -2.15 11.42
C LEU A 84 -2.38 -3.36 10.57
N PHE A 85 -1.28 -3.26 9.82
CA PHE A 85 -0.81 -4.30 8.92
C PHE A 85 0.41 -4.99 9.56
N PRO A 86 0.23 -6.17 10.20
CA PRO A 86 1.35 -6.90 10.79
C PRO A 86 2.40 -7.33 9.75
N SER A 87 2.00 -7.46 8.48
CA SER A 87 2.90 -7.74 7.34
C SER A 87 3.83 -6.59 6.99
N LEU A 88 3.54 -5.36 7.45
CA LEU A 88 4.35 -4.16 7.23
C LEU A 88 5.30 -3.84 8.39
N LYS A 89 5.18 -4.57 9.51
CA LYS A 89 6.06 -4.35 10.65
C LYS A 89 7.49 -4.74 10.29
N PRO A 90 8.48 -3.90 10.62
CA PRO A 90 9.89 -4.25 10.45
C PRO A 90 10.18 -5.54 11.24
N PRO A 91 11.17 -6.35 10.81
CA PRO A 91 11.50 -7.61 11.45
C PRO A 91 11.84 -7.47 12.95
N GLU A 92 12.27 -6.29 13.43
CA GLU A 92 12.49 -6.03 14.85
C GLU A 92 11.20 -6.11 15.71
N GLU A 93 10.02 -5.88 15.15
CA GLU A 93 8.72 -6.01 15.86
C GLU A 93 7.97 -7.32 15.55
N LYS A 94 8.48 -8.17 14.64
CA LYS A 94 7.85 -9.48 14.35
C LYS A 94 7.91 -10.44 15.54
N LEU A 95 8.81 -10.20 16.50
CA LEU A 95 8.98 -11.02 17.70
C LEU A 95 7.81 -10.96 18.68
N GLU A 96 6.96 -9.93 18.65
CA GLU A 96 5.90 -9.79 19.67
C GLU A 96 4.54 -10.36 19.24
N ALA A 97 4.26 -10.47 17.93
CA ALA A 97 2.93 -10.88 17.46
C ALA A 97 2.67 -12.41 17.54
N VAL A 98 3.71 -13.23 17.71
CA VAL A 98 3.57 -14.70 17.81
C VAL A 98 3.31 -15.15 19.26
N GLY A 99 3.40 -14.26 20.25
CA GLY A 99 3.22 -14.60 21.67
C GLY A 99 1.77 -14.54 22.19
N ALA A 100 0.81 -14.09 21.40
CA ALA A 100 -0.57 -13.80 21.87
C ALA A 100 -1.62 -14.84 21.43
N ALA A 101 -1.22 -16.05 21.08
CA ALA A 101 -2.11 -17.20 21.02
C ALA A 101 -1.77 -18.12 22.21
N ARG A 102 -2.38 -17.83 23.37
CA ARG A 102 -2.40 -18.71 24.53
C ARG A 102 -3.82 -18.87 25.01
#